data_AF-A0A2D9RUI5-F1
#
_entry.id   AF-A0A2D9RUI5-F1
#
_cell.length_a   1.000
_cell.length_b   1.000
_cell.length_c   1.000
_cell.angle_alpha   90.00
_cell.angle_beta   90.00
_cell.angle_gamma   90.00
#
_symmetry.space_group_name_H-M   'P 1'
#
loop_
_entity.id
_entity.type
_entity.pdbx_description
1 polymer ?
#
loop_
_entity_poly.entity_id
_entity_poly.type
_entity_poly.pdbx_seq_one_letter_code
_entity_poly.pdbx_strand_id
1 'polypeptide(L)'
;MKKNFVKLFYFLIFIISVNSISQNNLPPTIFSEGEGIYCPQTEQNIVTNFNIEDPDSTTLDALYIQISEGYVPGEDQLIYNGSDPDLNISWNVADGKLEISSLTGNDIPIADIITAVYEVVFFSNNPNPSDKSFSFTIGNANYLPSTGHYYVYFEQAGITWIQAEQAAANSNYYGLQGYLVTILSDEENQISAEQTGGAGWIGASDQGIEGNWNWVTGPEGLENGGTGLPFWVGLGLELG
;
A
#
# COMPACT_ATOMS: atom_id res chain seq x y z
N MET A 1 41.93 42.54 -63.69
CA MET A 1 40.86 42.75 -62.69
C MET A 1 40.67 41.46 -61.91
N LYS A 2 41.10 41.41 -60.64
CA LYS A 2 40.91 40.24 -59.76
C LYS A 2 39.45 40.22 -59.28
N LYS A 3 38.72 39.14 -59.55
CA LYS A 3 37.36 38.91 -59.05
C LYS A 3 37.45 38.38 -57.60
N ASN A 4 36.95 39.16 -56.65
CA ASN A 4 36.84 38.75 -55.25
C ASN A 4 35.63 37.83 -55.08
N PHE A 5 35.85 36.61 -54.61
CA PHE A 5 34.79 35.68 -54.23
C PHE A 5 34.50 35.83 -52.73
N VAL A 6 33.30 36.30 -52.39
CA VAL A 6 32.80 36.34 -51.01
C VAL A 6 32.20 34.96 -50.70
N LYS A 7 32.74 34.27 -49.70
CA LYS A 7 32.17 33.01 -49.20
C LYS A 7 31.01 33.33 -48.26
N LEU A 8 29.80 32.95 -48.65
CA LEU A 8 28.59 33.08 -47.85
C LEU A 8 28.46 31.84 -46.95
N PHE A 9 28.56 32.02 -45.63
CA PHE A 9 28.47 30.94 -44.65
C PHE A 9 27.01 30.85 -44.17
N TYR A 10 26.30 29.76 -44.49
CA TYR A 10 24.96 29.50 -43.98
C TYR A 10 25.06 28.77 -42.63
N PHE A 11 24.59 29.41 -41.56
CA PHE A 11 24.48 28.81 -40.23
C PHE A 11 23.09 28.16 -40.10
N LEU A 12 23.04 26.83 -40.09
CA LEU A 12 21.81 26.04 -39.91
C LEU A 12 21.60 25.82 -38.40
N ILE A 13 20.62 26.50 -37.79
CA ILE A 13 20.20 26.24 -36.40
C ILE A 13 19.18 25.11 -36.44
N PHE A 14 19.58 23.93 -35.98
CA PHE A 14 18.70 22.79 -35.79
C PHE A 14 18.08 22.88 -34.38
N ILE A 15 16.84 23.37 -34.28
CA ILE A 15 16.06 23.33 -33.03
C ILE A 15 15.51 21.91 -32.91
N ILE A 16 16.18 21.08 -32.11
CA ILE A 16 15.65 19.78 -31.69
C ILE A 16 14.63 20.08 -30.59
N SER A 17 13.36 20.14 -30.94
CA SER A 17 12.29 19.98 -29.95
C SER A 17 12.31 18.51 -29.51
N VAL A 18 12.98 18.24 -28.40
CA VAL A 18 12.80 17.00 -27.66
C VAL A 18 11.37 16.99 -27.12
N ASN A 19 10.46 16.36 -27.86
CA ASN A 19 9.22 15.89 -27.25
C ASN A 19 9.63 14.77 -26.31
N SER A 20 9.75 15.08 -25.02
CA SER A 20 9.78 14.07 -23.97
C SER A 20 8.49 13.29 -24.08
N ILE A 21 8.54 12.10 -24.66
CA ILE A 21 7.48 11.12 -24.51
C ILE A 21 7.60 10.68 -23.05
N SER A 22 6.83 11.32 -22.17
CA SER A 22 6.41 10.66 -20.94
C SER A 22 5.70 9.40 -21.42
N GLN A 23 6.29 8.22 -21.18
CA GLN A 23 5.49 7.01 -21.23
C GLN A 23 4.44 7.20 -20.14
N ASN A 24 3.20 7.49 -20.55
CA ASN A 24 2.09 7.55 -19.61
C ASN A 24 1.80 6.11 -19.20
N ASN A 25 2.58 5.62 -18.23
CA ASN A 25 2.35 4.32 -17.61
C ASN A 25 0.97 4.35 -16.96
N LEU A 26 0.02 3.58 -17.46
CA LEU A 26 -1.32 3.52 -16.86
C LEU A 26 -1.27 2.55 -15.67
N PRO A 27 -1.97 2.86 -14.55
CA PRO A 27 -1.96 1.95 -13.41
C PRO A 27 -2.73 0.67 -13.75
N PRO A 28 -2.26 -0.49 -13.26
CA PRO A 28 -3.03 -1.72 -13.33
C PRO A 28 -4.29 -1.63 -12.46
N THR A 29 -5.28 -2.45 -12.79
CA THR A 29 -6.55 -2.58 -12.06
C THR A 29 -6.75 -4.02 -11.61
N ILE A 30 -7.16 -4.19 -10.35
CA ILE A 30 -7.47 -5.49 -9.76
C ILE A 30 -8.98 -5.65 -9.67
N PHE A 31 -9.47 -6.81 -10.09
CA PHE A 31 -10.85 -7.25 -9.90
C PHE A 31 -10.82 -8.51 -9.06
N SER A 32 -11.51 -8.51 -7.93
CA SER A 32 -11.63 -9.66 -7.05
C SER A 32 -13.06 -9.80 -6.55
N GLU A 33 -13.59 -11.00 -6.62
CA GLU A 33 -14.86 -11.38 -6.02
C GLU A 33 -14.65 -12.67 -5.22
N GLY A 34 -15.29 -12.74 -4.07
CA GLY A 34 -15.25 -13.89 -3.18
C GLY A 34 -16.08 -13.59 -1.96
N GLU A 35 -17.09 -14.41 -1.71
CA GLU A 35 -17.86 -14.40 -0.47
C GLU A 35 -18.28 -15.83 -0.20
N GLY A 36 -18.14 -16.27 1.05
CA GLY A 36 -18.44 -17.64 1.41
C GLY A 36 -18.50 -17.84 2.91
N ILE A 37 -19.32 -18.80 3.32
CA ILE A 37 -19.30 -19.28 4.70
C ILE A 37 -18.05 -20.13 4.86
N TYR A 38 -17.20 -19.79 5.82
CA TYR A 38 -16.03 -20.59 6.17
C TYR A 38 -16.43 -21.78 7.03
N CYS A 39 -15.91 -22.96 6.67
CA CYS A 39 -15.97 -24.15 7.51
C CYS A 39 -14.71 -24.17 8.39
N PRO A 40 -14.82 -23.99 9.72
CA PRO A 40 -13.65 -23.92 10.60
C PRO A 40 -12.73 -25.13 10.45
N GLN A 41 -11.41 -24.90 10.55
CA GLN A 41 -10.37 -25.93 10.46
C GLN A 41 -10.31 -26.65 9.10
N THR A 42 -10.78 -25.99 8.03
CA THR A 42 -10.62 -26.44 6.64
C THR A 42 -9.91 -25.38 5.80
N GLU A 43 -9.43 -25.75 4.62
CA GLU A 43 -8.91 -24.80 3.64
C GLU A 43 -10.06 -24.30 2.76
N GLN A 44 -10.09 -22.98 2.51
CA GLN A 44 -11.08 -22.35 1.64
C GLN A 44 -10.41 -21.37 0.68
N ASN A 45 -10.74 -21.44 -0.61
CA ASN A 45 -10.28 -20.45 -1.60
C ASN A 45 -10.74 -19.05 -1.21
N ILE A 46 -9.85 -18.07 -1.36
CA ILE A 46 -10.12 -16.67 -0.98
C ILE A 46 -10.84 -15.88 -2.09
N VAL A 47 -10.94 -16.43 -3.29
CA VAL A 47 -11.61 -15.82 -4.45
C VAL A 47 -12.47 -16.85 -5.18
N THR A 48 -13.57 -16.37 -5.75
CA THR A 48 -14.34 -17.08 -6.79
C THR A 48 -14.05 -16.53 -8.17
N ASN A 49 -13.62 -15.27 -8.26
CA ASN A 49 -13.20 -14.60 -9.49
C ASN A 49 -12.09 -13.61 -9.15
N PHE A 50 -11.03 -13.62 -9.94
CA PHE A 50 -9.88 -12.75 -9.79
C PHE A 50 -9.29 -12.43 -11.17
N ASN A 51 -8.97 -11.17 -11.40
CA ASN A 51 -8.32 -10.70 -12.61
C ASN A 51 -7.48 -9.45 -12.32
N ILE A 52 -6.42 -9.27 -13.12
CA ILE A 52 -5.62 -8.05 -13.15
C ILE A 52 -5.59 -7.58 -14.61
N GLU A 53 -5.99 -6.34 -14.85
CA GLU A 53 -5.89 -5.70 -16.17
C GLU A 53 -4.90 -4.56 -16.10
N ASP A 54 -3.90 -4.61 -16.98
CA ASP A 54 -2.89 -3.57 -17.16
C ASP A 54 -2.88 -3.16 -18.64
N PRO A 55 -3.16 -1.88 -18.98
CA PRO A 55 -3.24 -1.43 -20.37
C PRO A 55 -1.91 -1.44 -21.14
N ASP A 56 -0.77 -1.39 -20.45
CA ASP A 56 0.54 -1.15 -21.05
C ASP A 56 1.69 -2.01 -20.49
N SER A 57 1.43 -2.83 -19.48
CA SER A 57 2.30 -3.93 -19.03
C SER A 57 1.61 -5.29 -19.12
N THR A 58 2.42 -6.35 -19.22
CA THR A 58 1.96 -7.74 -19.07
C THR A 58 2.61 -8.45 -17.89
N THR A 59 3.44 -7.74 -17.13
CA THR A 59 4.22 -8.28 -16.02
C THR A 59 4.12 -7.38 -14.79
N LEU A 60 4.32 -7.96 -13.60
CA LEU A 60 4.36 -7.26 -12.32
C LEU A 60 5.54 -7.76 -11.49
N ASP A 61 6.14 -6.89 -10.69
CA ASP A 61 7.20 -7.25 -9.74
C ASP A 61 6.68 -8.25 -8.68
N ALA A 62 5.55 -7.93 -8.05
CA ALA A 62 4.90 -8.78 -7.05
C ALA A 62 3.40 -8.46 -6.91
N LEU A 63 2.65 -9.42 -6.37
CA LEU A 63 1.31 -9.23 -5.82
C LEU A 63 1.31 -9.54 -4.32
N TYR A 64 0.60 -8.73 -3.55
CA TYR A 64 0.41 -8.96 -2.12
C TYR A 64 -1.06 -9.27 -1.81
N ILE A 65 -1.28 -10.25 -0.94
CA ILE A 65 -2.60 -10.64 -0.43
C ILE A 65 -2.55 -10.55 1.08
N GLN A 66 -3.42 -9.74 1.68
CA GLN A 66 -3.47 -9.54 3.13
C GLN A 66 -4.81 -9.99 3.69
N ILE A 67 -4.79 -10.57 4.89
CA ILE A 67 -5.99 -10.68 5.74
C ILE A 67 -6.19 -9.29 6.37
N SER A 68 -6.95 -8.43 5.68
CA SER A 68 -7.04 -7.00 5.98
C SER A 68 -7.93 -6.67 7.17
N GLU A 69 -8.86 -7.57 7.51
CA GLU A 69 -9.77 -7.39 8.65
C GLU A 69 -9.94 -8.73 9.38
N GLY A 70 -9.96 -8.64 10.71
CA GLY A 70 -10.21 -9.78 11.59
C GLY A 70 -9.03 -10.74 11.72
N TYR A 71 -7.83 -10.35 11.29
CA TYR A 71 -6.64 -11.20 11.35
C TYR A 71 -6.26 -11.56 12.78
N VAL A 72 -5.95 -12.84 13.02
CA VAL A 72 -5.44 -13.32 14.30
C VAL A 72 -4.07 -14.00 14.10
N PRO A 73 -2.97 -13.33 14.52
CA PRO A 73 -1.62 -13.88 14.38
C PRO A 73 -1.45 -15.25 15.04
N GLY A 74 -0.90 -16.21 14.30
CA GLY A 74 -0.67 -17.58 14.77
C GLY A 74 -1.88 -18.51 14.72
N GLU A 75 -3.08 -17.98 14.47
CA GLU A 75 -4.29 -18.78 14.20
C GLU A 75 -4.57 -18.85 12.70
N ASP A 76 -4.48 -17.69 12.03
CA ASP A 76 -4.86 -17.49 10.64
C ASP A 76 -3.65 -17.47 9.71
N GLN A 77 -3.83 -18.05 8.51
CA GLN A 77 -2.82 -18.04 7.46
C GLN A 77 -3.43 -18.09 6.06
N LEU A 78 -2.70 -17.50 5.11
CA LEU A 78 -2.87 -17.77 3.68
C LEU A 78 -1.84 -18.81 3.24
N ILE A 79 -2.29 -19.82 2.52
CA ILE A 79 -1.48 -20.94 2.05
C ILE A 79 -1.58 -20.99 0.53
N TYR A 80 -0.43 -21.11 -0.15
CA TYR A 80 -0.39 -21.38 -1.58
C TYR A 80 -0.24 -22.88 -1.82
N ASN A 81 -1.23 -23.48 -2.50
CA ASN A 81 -1.25 -24.91 -2.82
C ASN A 81 -0.78 -25.23 -4.25
N GLY A 82 -0.38 -24.21 -5.02
CA GLY A 82 0.14 -24.39 -6.36
C GLY A 82 1.59 -24.91 -6.41
N SER A 83 2.09 -25.10 -7.62
CA SER A 83 3.41 -25.72 -7.85
C SER A 83 4.23 -25.00 -8.91
N ASP A 84 3.97 -23.71 -9.15
CA ASP A 84 4.74 -22.93 -10.11
C ASP A 84 6.19 -22.78 -9.63
N PRO A 85 7.20 -23.31 -10.37
CA PRO A 85 8.59 -23.27 -9.95
C PRO A 85 9.24 -21.88 -10.08
N ASP A 86 8.62 -20.95 -10.79
CA ASP A 86 9.16 -19.61 -11.04
C ASP A 86 8.70 -18.59 -9.99
N LEU A 87 7.68 -18.95 -9.19
CA LEU A 87 7.16 -18.15 -8.09
C LEU A 87 7.91 -18.38 -6.78
N ASN A 88 8.12 -17.29 -6.06
CA ASN A 88 8.50 -17.25 -4.65
C ASN A 88 7.27 -16.81 -3.85
N ILE A 89 6.89 -17.62 -2.86
CA ILE A 89 5.75 -17.33 -1.99
C ILE A 89 6.24 -17.12 -0.57
N SER A 90 5.92 -15.98 0.02
CA SER A 90 6.36 -15.62 1.37
C SER A 90 5.17 -15.19 2.23
N TRP A 91 4.94 -15.89 3.34
CA TRP A 91 3.93 -15.52 4.34
C TRP A 91 4.59 -14.78 5.50
N ASN A 92 4.17 -13.54 5.73
CA ASN A 92 4.54 -12.76 6.91
C ASN A 92 3.43 -12.87 7.97
N VAL A 93 3.75 -13.56 9.08
CA VAL A 93 2.84 -13.76 10.22
C VAL A 93 2.56 -12.47 10.98
N ALA A 94 3.49 -11.51 11.03
CA ALA A 94 3.24 -10.25 11.72
C ALA A 94 2.22 -9.40 10.94
N ASP A 95 2.40 -9.31 9.62
CA ASP A 95 1.59 -8.45 8.77
C ASP A 95 0.28 -9.12 8.32
N GLY A 96 0.14 -10.44 8.53
CA GLY A 96 -0.97 -11.23 7.97
C GLY A 96 -1.01 -11.19 6.45
N LYS A 97 0.18 -11.17 5.81
CA LYS A 97 0.34 -10.85 4.39
C LYS A 97 1.16 -11.92 3.66
N LEU A 98 0.61 -12.39 2.54
CA LEU A 98 1.26 -13.28 1.59
C LEU A 98 1.79 -12.46 0.40
N GLU A 99 3.06 -12.63 0.07
CA GLU A 99 3.69 -12.08 -1.12
C GLU A 99 3.84 -13.18 -2.18
N ILE A 100 3.41 -12.88 -3.40
CA ILE A 100 3.68 -13.64 -4.61
C ILE A 100 4.67 -12.82 -5.44
N SER A 101 5.93 -13.25 -5.45
CA SER A 101 7.02 -12.59 -6.19
C SER A 101 7.82 -13.58 -7.03
N SER A 102 8.76 -13.10 -7.83
CA SER A 102 9.60 -13.96 -8.66
C SER A 102 10.75 -14.58 -7.88
N LEU A 103 11.01 -15.88 -8.10
CA LEU A 103 12.19 -16.54 -7.51
C LEU A 103 13.51 -15.97 -8.03
N THR A 104 13.49 -15.35 -9.22
CA THR A 104 14.69 -14.82 -9.88
C THR A 104 14.84 -13.31 -9.78
N GLY A 105 13.86 -12.62 -9.17
CA GLY A 105 13.83 -11.17 -9.02
C GLY A 105 13.54 -10.38 -10.31
N ASN A 106 12.98 -11.04 -11.33
CA ASN A 106 12.44 -10.38 -12.53
C ASN A 106 10.91 -10.28 -12.42
N ASP A 107 10.28 -9.34 -13.12
CA ASP A 107 8.82 -9.28 -13.17
C ASP A 107 8.19 -10.60 -13.65
N ILE A 108 7.05 -10.93 -13.07
CA ILE A 108 6.26 -12.14 -13.32
C ILE A 108 5.15 -11.81 -14.32
N PRO A 109 4.85 -12.69 -15.30
CA PRO A 109 3.65 -12.55 -16.12
C PRO A 109 2.38 -12.44 -15.26
N ILE A 110 1.55 -11.44 -15.56
CA ILE A 110 0.27 -11.22 -14.86
C ILE A 110 -0.61 -12.48 -14.88
N ALA A 111 -0.57 -13.25 -15.97
CA ALA A 111 -1.32 -14.50 -16.10
C ALA A 111 -0.90 -15.57 -15.07
N ASP A 112 0.38 -15.64 -14.72
CA ASP A 112 0.90 -16.60 -13.75
C ASP A 112 0.50 -16.17 -12.33
N ILE A 113 0.53 -14.86 -12.04
CA ILE A 113 -0.01 -14.29 -10.80
C ILE A 113 -1.50 -14.60 -10.65
N ILE A 114 -2.32 -14.35 -11.69
CA ILE A 114 -3.76 -14.65 -11.65
C ILE A 114 -3.99 -16.13 -11.35
N THR A 115 -3.26 -17.02 -12.03
CA THR A 115 -3.34 -18.47 -11.77
C THR A 115 -2.95 -18.79 -10.34
N ALA A 116 -1.89 -18.17 -9.81
CA ALA A 116 -1.43 -18.40 -8.46
C ALA A 116 -2.45 -17.98 -7.39
N VAL A 117 -3.16 -16.86 -7.58
CA VAL A 117 -4.19 -16.39 -6.65
C VAL A 117 -5.33 -17.40 -6.50
N TYR A 118 -5.72 -18.09 -7.57
CA TYR A 118 -6.74 -19.15 -7.48
C TYR A 118 -6.29 -20.39 -6.69
N GLU A 119 -4.98 -20.56 -6.49
CA GLU A 119 -4.39 -21.63 -5.67
C GLU A 119 -4.08 -21.18 -4.23
N VAL A 120 -4.42 -19.92 -3.87
CA VAL A 120 -4.32 -19.43 -2.49
C VAL A 120 -5.58 -19.75 -1.72
N VAL A 121 -5.40 -20.37 -0.55
CA VAL A 121 -6.46 -20.72 0.38
C VAL A 121 -6.23 -20.06 1.73
N PHE A 122 -7.33 -19.72 2.40
CA PHE A 122 -7.35 -19.35 3.81
C PHE A 122 -7.50 -20.60 4.69
N PHE A 123 -6.80 -20.59 5.81
CA PHE A 123 -6.96 -21.57 6.88
C PHE A 123 -6.85 -20.88 8.25
N SER A 124 -7.70 -21.28 9.19
CA SER A 124 -7.59 -20.96 10.61
C SER A 124 -7.59 -22.22 11.47
N ASN A 125 -6.68 -22.30 12.43
CA ASN A 125 -6.68 -23.40 13.41
C ASN A 125 -7.75 -23.23 14.52
N ASN A 126 -8.35 -22.04 14.61
CA ASN A 126 -9.41 -21.72 15.56
C ASN A 126 -10.72 -22.42 15.15
N PRO A 127 -11.39 -23.17 16.05
CA PRO A 127 -12.67 -23.81 15.73
C PRO A 127 -13.84 -22.83 15.59
N ASN A 128 -13.68 -21.56 15.99
CA ASN A 128 -14.70 -20.51 15.90
C ASN A 128 -14.04 -19.17 15.50
N PRO A 129 -13.49 -19.05 14.28
CA PRO A 129 -12.85 -17.82 13.82
C PRO A 129 -13.91 -16.73 13.61
N SER A 130 -13.50 -15.46 13.81
CA SER A 130 -14.29 -14.31 13.36
C SER A 130 -14.30 -14.18 11.84
N ASP A 131 -15.18 -13.32 11.33
CA ASP A 131 -15.21 -12.95 9.92
C ASP A 131 -13.85 -12.40 9.46
N LYS A 132 -13.55 -12.60 8.17
CA LYS A 132 -12.27 -12.22 7.54
C LYS A 132 -12.55 -11.49 6.24
N SER A 133 -11.80 -10.43 6.01
CA SER A 133 -11.70 -9.77 4.70
C SER A 133 -10.30 -9.90 4.16
N PHE A 134 -10.19 -10.01 2.83
CA PHE A 134 -8.90 -10.05 2.15
C PHE A 134 -8.73 -8.83 1.27
N SER A 135 -7.52 -8.29 1.21
CA SER A 135 -7.15 -7.25 0.26
C SER A 135 -6.02 -7.71 -0.65
N PHE A 136 -6.04 -7.18 -1.88
CA PHE A 136 -5.06 -7.47 -2.92
C PHE A 136 -4.43 -6.15 -3.34
N THR A 137 -3.10 -6.08 -3.35
CA THR A 137 -2.38 -4.85 -3.71
C THR A 137 -1.24 -5.12 -4.67
N ILE A 138 -1.09 -4.20 -5.62
CA ILE A 138 0.11 -4.05 -6.43
C ILE A 138 0.96 -2.99 -5.72
N GLY A 139 2.12 -3.40 -5.23
CA GLY A 139 2.89 -2.65 -4.23
C GLY A 139 2.60 -3.07 -2.79
N ASN A 140 3.56 -2.82 -1.91
CA ASN A 140 3.60 -3.39 -0.55
C ASN A 140 2.77 -2.61 0.49
N ALA A 141 1.99 -1.60 0.10
CA ALA A 141 1.11 -0.92 1.06
C ALA A 141 0.02 -1.88 1.57
N ASN A 142 -0.32 -1.79 2.86
CA ASN A 142 -1.51 -2.43 3.39
C ASN A 142 -2.74 -1.67 2.88
N TYR A 143 -3.80 -2.36 2.47
CA TYR A 143 -5.04 -1.73 2.01
C TYR A 143 -6.22 -2.19 2.87
N LEU A 144 -6.98 -1.22 3.38
CA LEU A 144 -8.20 -1.46 4.15
C LEU A 144 -9.42 -1.12 3.29
N PRO A 145 -10.17 -2.13 2.79
CA PRO A 145 -11.29 -1.89 1.89
C PRO A 145 -12.44 -1.07 2.52
N SER A 146 -12.66 -1.19 3.82
CA SER A 146 -13.75 -0.52 4.54
C SER A 146 -13.59 1.01 4.60
N THR A 147 -12.36 1.51 4.57
CA THR A 147 -12.05 2.96 4.51
C THR A 147 -11.55 3.42 3.15
N GLY A 148 -11.07 2.48 2.31
CA GLY A 148 -10.43 2.80 1.03
C GLY A 148 -9.03 3.41 1.20
N HIS A 149 -8.43 3.29 2.39
CA HIS A 149 -7.12 3.85 2.70
C HIS A 149 -5.99 2.83 2.53
N TYR A 150 -4.80 3.36 2.22
CA TYR A 150 -3.55 2.62 2.16
C TYR A 150 -2.64 3.03 3.32
N TYR A 151 -2.02 2.05 3.96
CA TYR A 151 -1.17 2.23 5.13
C TYR A 151 0.23 1.71 4.81
N VAL A 152 1.24 2.53 5.08
CA VAL A 152 2.65 2.22 4.82
C VAL A 152 3.46 2.67 6.02
N TYR A 153 4.31 1.78 6.53
CA TYR A 153 5.32 2.14 7.51
C TYR A 153 6.63 2.52 6.84
N PHE A 154 7.20 3.61 7.33
CA PHE A 154 8.50 4.10 6.93
C PHE A 154 9.44 4.08 8.13
N GLU A 155 10.42 3.18 8.10
CA GLU A 155 11.44 3.12 9.14
C GLU A 155 12.38 4.34 9.03
N GLN A 156 12.27 5.28 9.97
CA GLN A 156 13.18 6.42 10.05
C GLN A 156 13.53 6.75 11.50
N ALA A 157 14.61 6.14 11.98
CA ALA A 157 15.07 6.33 13.36
C ALA A 157 15.40 7.81 13.66
N GLY A 158 14.88 8.32 14.78
CA GLY A 158 15.15 9.67 15.27
C GLY A 158 14.40 10.80 14.54
N ILE A 159 13.44 10.48 13.65
CA ILE A 159 12.55 11.48 13.07
C ILE A 159 11.66 12.08 14.16
N THR A 160 11.53 13.40 14.21
CA THR A 160 10.56 14.07 15.10
C THR A 160 9.15 14.01 14.52
N TRP A 161 8.12 14.20 15.35
CA TRP A 161 6.73 14.22 14.88
C TRP A 161 6.50 15.23 13.74
N ILE A 162 7.01 16.46 13.87
CA ILE A 162 6.87 17.51 12.84
C ILE A 162 7.56 17.11 11.53
N GLN A 163 8.73 16.47 11.61
CA GLN A 163 9.43 15.97 10.42
C GLN A 163 8.67 14.80 9.77
N ALA A 164 8.05 13.94 10.58
CA ALA A 164 7.26 12.81 10.10
C ALA A 164 5.97 13.29 9.42
N GLU A 165 5.29 14.28 9.99
CA GLU A 165 4.13 14.95 9.40
C GLU A 165 4.48 15.51 8.01
N GLN A 166 5.57 16.29 7.93
CA GLN A 166 6.03 16.84 6.67
C GLN A 166 6.44 15.76 5.66
N ALA A 167 7.12 14.70 6.11
CA ALA A 167 7.52 13.60 5.25
C ALA A 167 6.30 12.87 4.67
N ALA A 168 5.30 12.56 5.51
CA ALA A 168 4.06 11.93 5.08
C ALA A 168 3.28 12.84 4.11
N ALA A 169 3.16 14.14 4.42
CA ALA A 169 2.52 15.13 3.55
C ALA A 169 3.26 15.39 2.21
N ASN A 170 4.51 14.94 2.07
CA ASN A 170 5.23 14.98 0.80
C ASN A 170 5.23 13.63 0.06
N SER A 171 4.70 12.57 0.68
CA SER A 171 4.65 11.25 0.07
C SER A 171 3.49 11.14 -0.92
N ASN A 172 3.69 10.33 -1.95
CA ASN A 172 2.68 10.01 -2.94
C ASN A 172 2.67 8.51 -3.22
N TYR A 173 1.49 7.90 -3.21
CA TYR A 173 1.31 6.48 -3.50
C TYR A 173 0.31 6.34 -4.65
N TYR A 174 0.80 6.08 -5.87
CA TYR A 174 -0.04 5.98 -7.08
C TYR A 174 -1.02 7.15 -7.27
N GLY A 175 -0.57 8.38 -7.01
CA GLY A 175 -1.39 9.58 -7.11
C GLY A 175 -2.12 9.96 -5.81
N LEU A 176 -2.14 9.08 -4.81
CA LEU A 176 -2.70 9.37 -3.49
C LEU A 176 -1.72 10.18 -2.65
N GLN A 177 -2.21 11.28 -2.08
CA GLN A 177 -1.43 12.14 -1.19
C GLN A 177 -1.38 11.52 0.21
N GLY A 178 -0.17 11.34 0.76
CA GLY A 178 -0.01 10.80 2.12
C GLY A 178 -0.17 11.83 3.23
N TYR A 179 -0.37 11.31 4.45
CA TYR A 179 -0.45 12.03 5.72
C TYR A 179 -0.17 11.04 6.87
N LEU A 180 0.16 11.52 8.08
CA LEU A 180 0.30 10.60 9.24
C LEU A 180 -1.05 10.01 9.61
N VAL A 181 -1.07 8.70 9.89
CA VAL A 181 -2.30 7.93 10.09
C VAL A 181 -3.17 8.47 11.23
N THR A 182 -4.47 8.54 10.98
CA THR A 182 -5.54 8.72 11.97
C THR A 182 -6.20 7.36 12.20
N ILE A 183 -6.64 7.09 13.42
CA ILE A 183 -7.17 5.77 13.80
C ILE A 183 -8.56 5.98 14.40
N LEU A 184 -9.59 5.61 13.66
CA LEU A 184 -11.00 5.83 14.01
C LEU A 184 -11.80 4.53 14.19
N SER A 185 -11.22 3.38 13.85
CA SER A 185 -11.85 2.08 14.07
C SER A 185 -10.86 1.02 14.56
N ASP A 186 -11.39 -0.11 15.03
CA ASP A 186 -10.58 -1.25 15.47
C ASP A 186 -9.82 -1.88 14.27
N GLU A 187 -10.42 -1.87 13.08
CA GLU A 187 -9.78 -2.33 11.84
C GLU A 187 -8.64 -1.41 11.42
N GLU A 188 -8.79 -0.09 11.55
CA GLU A 188 -7.69 0.85 11.32
C GLU A 188 -6.56 0.64 12.33
N ASN A 189 -6.88 0.40 13.61
CA ASN A 189 -5.88 0.08 14.62
C ASN A 189 -5.13 -1.21 14.28
N GLN A 190 -5.86 -2.27 13.90
CA GLN A 190 -5.27 -3.54 13.51
C GLN A 190 -4.32 -3.37 12.31
N ILE A 191 -4.79 -2.77 11.21
CA ILE A 191 -3.98 -2.71 9.99
C ILE A 191 -2.77 -1.76 10.11
N SER A 192 -2.91 -0.67 10.86
CA SER A 192 -1.88 0.39 10.96
C SER A 192 -0.91 0.24 12.13
N ALA A 193 -1.30 -0.46 13.20
CA ALA A 193 -0.48 -0.62 14.40
C ALA A 193 -0.08 -2.07 14.68
N GLU A 194 -0.96 -3.05 14.45
CA GLU A 194 -0.69 -4.46 14.77
C GLU A 194 -0.06 -5.20 13.58
N GLN A 195 -0.57 -4.96 12.37
CA GLN A 195 -0.13 -5.58 11.11
C GLN A 195 0.88 -4.72 10.35
N THR A 196 1.56 -3.84 11.07
CA THR A 196 2.56 -2.93 10.55
C THR A 196 3.79 -3.01 11.44
N GLY A 197 4.97 -3.20 10.83
CA GLY A 197 6.20 -3.37 11.58
C GLY A 197 6.63 -2.09 12.33
N GLY A 198 6.91 -2.21 13.63
CA GLY A 198 7.59 -1.16 14.41
C GLY A 198 6.66 -0.16 15.10
N ALA A 199 7.26 0.87 15.71
CA ALA A 199 6.54 1.97 16.34
C ALA A 199 6.73 3.24 15.51
N GLY A 200 5.65 3.83 15.04
CA GLY A 200 5.65 5.01 14.17
C GLY A 200 4.94 6.20 14.79
N TRP A 201 5.20 7.39 14.23
CA TRP A 201 4.38 8.56 14.52
C TRP A 201 3.01 8.45 13.86
N ILE A 202 1.99 8.94 14.54
CA ILE A 202 0.60 9.01 14.07
C ILE A 202 0.13 10.46 14.04
N GLY A 203 -1.01 10.72 13.42
CA GLY A 203 -1.60 12.04 13.19
C GLY A 203 -2.11 12.80 14.41
N ALA A 204 -1.84 12.30 15.62
CA ALA A 204 -2.30 12.87 16.87
C ALA A 204 -1.36 13.99 17.36
N SER A 205 -1.94 15.09 17.82
CA SER A 205 -1.20 16.21 18.44
C SER A 205 -2.08 17.00 19.41
N ASP A 206 -1.47 17.53 20.48
CA ASP A 206 -2.07 18.47 21.42
C ASP A 206 -1.40 19.86 21.38
N GLN A 207 -0.59 20.15 20.35
CA GLN A 207 0.10 21.44 20.18
C GLN A 207 -0.82 22.67 20.20
N GLY A 208 -2.11 22.50 19.91
CA GLY A 208 -3.10 23.57 20.02
C GLY A 208 -3.45 23.93 21.46
N ILE A 209 -3.72 22.93 22.30
CA ILE A 209 -4.04 23.07 23.73
C ILE A 209 -3.48 21.85 24.46
N GLU A 210 -2.46 22.08 25.30
CA GLU A 210 -1.84 21.04 26.13
C GLU A 210 -2.90 20.19 26.85
N GLY A 211 -2.79 18.87 26.66
CA GLY A 211 -3.68 17.89 27.23
C GLY A 211 -5.01 17.66 26.50
N ASN A 212 -5.25 18.34 25.37
CA ASN A 212 -6.36 18.05 24.46
C ASN A 212 -5.80 17.50 23.14
N TRP A 213 -5.91 16.20 22.96
CA TRP A 213 -5.34 15.49 21.81
C TRP A 213 -6.37 15.37 20.70
N ASN A 214 -5.98 15.86 19.52
CA ASN A 214 -6.78 15.82 18.30
C ASN A 214 -6.03 15.07 17.20
N TRP A 215 -6.78 14.47 16.28
CA TRP A 215 -6.29 14.10 14.96
C TRP A 215 -6.14 15.36 14.11
N VAL A 216 -4.90 15.75 13.79
CA VAL A 216 -4.58 17.03 13.13
C VAL A 216 -4.10 16.86 11.68
N THR A 217 -3.95 15.62 11.21
CA THR A 217 -3.55 15.29 9.85
C THR A 217 -4.71 14.67 9.06
N GLY A 218 -4.54 14.50 7.75
CA GLY A 218 -5.53 13.84 6.91
C GLY A 218 -6.87 14.59 6.83
N PRO A 219 -7.96 13.89 6.47
CA PRO A 219 -9.31 14.44 6.49
C PRO A 219 -9.72 14.95 7.88
N GLU A 220 -9.37 14.22 8.94
CA GLU A 220 -9.76 14.57 10.31
C GLU A 220 -9.14 15.89 10.78
N GLY A 221 -7.94 16.22 10.30
CA GLY A 221 -7.29 17.50 10.58
C GLY A 221 -8.07 18.72 10.09
N LEU A 222 -8.90 18.55 9.06
CA LEU A 222 -9.73 19.62 8.49
C LEU A 222 -11.03 19.84 9.28
N GLU A 223 -11.40 18.89 10.14
CA GLU A 223 -12.59 19.00 11.00
C GLU A 223 -12.47 20.16 12.00
N ASN A 224 -13.61 20.54 12.56
CA ASN A 224 -13.69 21.63 13.56
C ASN A 224 -13.03 22.94 13.10
N GLY A 225 -13.17 23.28 11.83
CA GLY A 225 -12.57 24.49 11.24
C GLY A 225 -11.05 24.43 11.11
N GLY A 226 -10.48 23.23 10.91
CA GLY A 226 -9.04 23.02 10.79
C GLY A 226 -8.31 22.87 12.13
N THR A 227 -9.03 22.54 13.21
CA THR A 227 -8.42 22.28 14.52
C THR A 227 -8.28 20.79 14.84
N GLY A 228 -8.80 19.93 13.96
CA GLY A 228 -8.71 18.48 14.10
C GLY A 228 -9.89 17.87 14.85
N LEU A 229 -10.00 16.55 14.75
CA LEU A 229 -11.03 15.75 15.45
C LEU A 229 -10.52 15.37 16.85
N PRO A 230 -11.20 15.76 17.95
CA PRO A 230 -10.79 15.38 19.30
C PRO A 230 -10.98 13.89 19.55
N PHE A 231 -9.98 13.25 20.17
CA PHE A 231 -10.06 11.82 20.51
C PHE A 231 -9.59 11.49 21.94
N TRP A 232 -8.81 12.36 22.60
CA TRP A 232 -8.38 12.12 23.98
C TRP A 232 -8.13 13.40 24.80
N VAL A 233 -8.33 13.31 26.13
CA VAL A 233 -8.06 14.38 27.08
C VAL A 233 -7.22 13.83 28.23
N GLY A 234 -6.05 14.42 28.46
CA GLY A 234 -5.12 14.10 29.53
C GLY A 234 -3.71 14.59 29.22
N LEU A 235 -2.84 14.65 30.24
CA LEU A 235 -1.45 15.05 30.03
C LEU A 235 -0.71 13.94 29.26
N GLY A 236 -0.07 14.30 28.15
CA GLY A 236 0.85 13.39 27.47
C GLY A 236 1.99 12.95 28.40
N LEU A 237 2.70 11.89 28.05
CA LEU A 237 3.96 11.57 28.73
C LEU A 237 4.92 12.74 28.48
N GLU A 238 5.40 13.41 29.54
CA GLU A 238 6.32 14.57 29.47
C GLU A 238 7.72 14.25 28.86
N LEU A 239 7.89 13.16 28.11
CA LEU A 239 9.18 12.73 27.57
C LEU A 239 9.05 12.39 26.08
N GLY A 240 9.24 13.41 25.25
CA GLY A 240 9.56 13.32 23.83
C GLY A 240 10.62 14.34 23.46
#